data_AF-A0A0R3TPM8-F1
#
_entry.id   AF-A0A0R3TPM8-F1
#
_cell.length_a   1.000
_cell.length_b   1.000
_cell.length_c   1.000
_cell.angle_alpha   90.00
_cell.angle_beta   90.00
_cell.angle_gamma   90.00
#
_symmetry.space_group_name_H-M   'P 1'
#
loop_
_entity.id
_entity.type
_entity.pdbx_description
1 polymer ?
#
loop_
_entity_poly.entity_id
_entity_poly.type
_entity_poly.pdbx_seq_one_letter_code
_entity_poly.pdbx_strand_id
1 'polypeptide(L)'
;MRVPPLISTPDDVKTQLDLLKALEDIEAAFSVIKTKGKTLDMHPADRNYSNLKCNIEPIPTSHKMEKIIKDYVRLTHASTHNNYSLEVLQTFELAKNGEAESFQDYGTRRLLWHGSRMTNWMGILGRGLKIAPPEAPCTGYMFGKGVYFADCASKSANYTHAHISDNVGLMALCEVSLGEINPLLHADSNANNLPKGKHSVQGVGSNVPDKSTWITLDDGVVVPCGKMVESDVKNASLYYNEFIVYDVRQIRLRYLVQMKFNYKY
;
A
#
# COMPACT_ATOMS: atom_id res chain seq x y z
N MET A 1 -10.00 -24.59 -29.74
CA MET A 1 -9.69 -23.27 -29.14
C MET A 1 -10.84 -22.89 -28.22
N ARG A 2 -10.57 -22.54 -26.96
CA ARG A 2 -11.62 -22.00 -26.08
C ARG A 2 -11.88 -20.54 -26.49
N VAL A 3 -13.15 -20.16 -26.58
CA VAL A 3 -13.55 -18.77 -26.82
C VAL A 3 -13.14 -17.95 -25.58
N PRO A 4 -12.51 -16.77 -25.75
CA PRO A 4 -12.23 -15.88 -24.62
C PRO A 4 -13.51 -15.59 -23.82
N PRO A 5 -13.47 -15.62 -22.48
CA PRO A 5 -14.64 -15.37 -21.67
C PRO A 5 -15.13 -13.93 -21.81
N LEU A 6 -16.45 -13.73 -21.72
CA LEU A 6 -17.07 -12.41 -21.72
C LEU A 6 -16.76 -11.71 -20.39
N ILE A 7 -16.32 -10.45 -20.44
CA ILE A 7 -16.19 -9.58 -19.25
C ILE A 7 -17.58 -8.97 -19.00
N SER A 8 -18.30 -9.45 -17.99
CA SER A 8 -19.69 -9.02 -17.73
C SER A 8 -19.93 -8.44 -16.35
N THR A 9 -18.98 -8.58 -15.42
CA THR A 9 -19.10 -8.08 -14.06
C THR A 9 -18.05 -7.02 -13.72
N PRO A 10 -18.30 -6.14 -12.73
CA PRO A 10 -17.29 -5.21 -12.22
C PRO A 10 -16.02 -5.92 -11.70
N ASP A 11 -16.15 -7.12 -11.15
CA ASP A 11 -15.02 -7.92 -10.66
C ASP A 11 -14.17 -8.47 -11.83
N ASP A 12 -14.80 -8.86 -12.94
CA ASP A 12 -14.06 -9.23 -14.16
C ASP A 12 -13.26 -8.03 -14.68
N VAL A 13 -13.88 -6.85 -14.71
CA VAL A 13 -13.20 -5.60 -15.11
C VAL A 13 -12.03 -5.31 -14.18
N LYS A 14 -12.24 -5.38 -12.85
CA LYS A 14 -11.18 -5.17 -11.85
C LYS A 14 -9.99 -6.12 -12.07
N THR A 15 -10.27 -7.39 -12.33
CA THR A 15 -9.24 -8.40 -12.61
C THR A 15 -8.41 -8.01 -13.84
N GLN A 16 -9.04 -7.56 -14.92
CA GLN A 16 -8.32 -7.12 -16.11
C GLN A 16 -7.53 -5.82 -15.88
N LEU A 17 -8.06 -4.89 -15.08
CA LEU A 17 -7.31 -3.68 -14.70
C LEU A 17 -6.08 -3.98 -13.88
N ASP A 18 -6.19 -4.91 -12.93
CA ASP A 18 -5.06 -5.31 -12.11
C ASP A 18 -4.00 -6.05 -12.94
N LEU A 19 -4.40 -6.79 -13.98
CA LEU A 19 -3.48 -7.35 -14.97
C LEU A 19 -2.77 -6.24 -15.78
N LEU A 20 -3.51 -5.23 -16.27
CA LEU A 20 -2.93 -4.11 -17.02
C LEU A 20 -1.93 -3.31 -16.18
N LYS A 21 -2.25 -3.03 -14.91
CA LYS A 21 -1.31 -2.38 -13.98
C LYS A 21 -0.04 -3.19 -13.78
N ALA A 22 -0.17 -4.52 -13.60
CA ALA A 22 0.99 -5.38 -13.45
C ALA A 22 1.89 -5.36 -14.70
N LEU A 23 1.30 -5.33 -15.90
CA LEU A 23 2.06 -5.20 -17.15
C LEU A 23 2.76 -3.84 -17.27
N GLU A 24 2.09 -2.75 -16.89
CA GLU A 24 2.69 -1.41 -16.85
C GLU A 24 3.86 -1.34 -15.85
N ASP A 25 3.70 -1.94 -14.67
CA ASP A 25 4.77 -2.00 -13.67
C ASP A 25 5.95 -2.86 -14.13
N ILE A 26 5.70 -3.96 -14.85
CA ILE A 26 6.75 -4.78 -15.47
C ILE A 26 7.50 -3.97 -16.54
N GLU A 27 6.78 -3.22 -17.38
CA GLU A 27 7.37 -2.35 -18.40
C GLU A 27 8.22 -1.24 -17.77
N ALA A 28 7.73 -0.63 -16.69
CA ALA A 28 8.49 0.32 -15.89
C ALA A 28 9.75 -0.32 -15.28
N ALA A 29 9.64 -1.54 -14.72
CA ALA A 29 10.79 -2.28 -14.20
C ALA A 29 11.84 -2.55 -15.28
N PHE A 30 11.43 -2.96 -16.48
CA PHE A 30 12.35 -3.10 -17.62
C PHE A 30 13.00 -1.77 -18.02
N SER A 31 12.28 -0.66 -17.96
CA SER A 31 12.83 0.68 -18.22
C SER A 31 13.87 1.08 -17.18
N VAL A 32 13.65 0.76 -15.90
CA VAL A 32 14.64 0.93 -14.82
C VAL A 32 15.88 0.07 -15.09
N ILE A 33 15.73 -1.20 -15.47
CA ILE A 33 16.85 -2.11 -15.77
C ILE A 33 17.65 -1.66 -17.01
N LYS A 34 16.97 -1.21 -18.07
CA LYS A 34 17.57 -0.81 -19.35
C LYS A 34 18.31 0.54 -19.27
N THR A 35 18.12 1.30 -18.20
CA THR A 35 18.82 2.57 -18.00
C THR A 35 20.32 2.30 -17.87
N LYS A 36 21.06 2.52 -18.97
CA LYS A 36 22.51 2.35 -19.04
C LYS A 36 23.19 3.45 -18.22
N GLY A 37 23.60 3.11 -17.00
CA GLY A 37 24.55 3.93 -16.24
C GLY A 37 25.90 4.03 -16.97
N LYS A 38 26.60 5.17 -16.82
CA LYS A 38 27.88 5.48 -17.47
C LYS A 38 29.08 4.63 -17.00
N THR A 39 28.88 3.62 -16.17
CA THR A 39 29.95 2.89 -15.48
C THR A 39 29.95 1.42 -15.90
N LEU A 40 30.87 1.06 -16.79
CA LEU A 40 31.08 -0.31 -17.28
C LEU A 40 31.59 -1.27 -16.18
N ASP A 41 32.12 -0.74 -15.07
CA ASP A 41 32.78 -1.52 -14.00
C ASP A 41 31.90 -1.78 -12.76
N MET A 42 30.58 -1.59 -12.84
CA MET A 42 29.67 -1.76 -11.70
C MET A 42 28.93 -3.10 -11.74
N HIS A 43 28.79 -3.76 -10.58
CA HIS A 43 28.01 -5.00 -10.49
C HIS A 43 26.55 -4.76 -10.93
N PRO A 44 25.91 -5.69 -11.69
CA PRO A 44 24.57 -5.47 -12.22
C PRO A 44 23.50 -5.17 -11.15
N ALA A 45 23.62 -5.77 -9.96
CA ALA A 45 22.72 -5.49 -8.85
C ALA A 45 22.83 -4.04 -8.36
N ASP A 46 24.05 -3.52 -8.22
CA ASP A 46 24.31 -2.16 -7.75
C ASP A 46 23.83 -1.12 -8.78
N ARG A 47 23.96 -1.44 -10.07
CA ARG A 47 23.39 -0.62 -11.16
C ARG A 47 21.86 -0.59 -11.07
N ASN A 48 21.22 -1.73 -10.90
CA ASN A 48 19.77 -1.80 -10.75
C ASN A 48 19.29 -1.05 -9.50
N TYR A 49 19.99 -1.22 -8.38
CA TYR A 49 19.74 -0.49 -7.13
C TYR A 49 19.86 1.01 -7.33
N SER A 50 20.93 1.48 -7.96
CA SER A 50 21.13 2.90 -8.29
C SER A 50 19.99 3.46 -9.15
N ASN A 51 19.49 2.67 -10.10
CA ASN A 51 18.37 3.05 -10.96
C ASN A 51 17.03 3.15 -10.20
N LEU A 52 16.88 2.48 -9.04
CA LEU A 52 15.71 2.67 -8.18
C LEU A 52 15.64 4.10 -7.62
N LYS A 53 16.78 4.81 -7.49
CA LYS A 53 16.84 6.15 -6.88
C LYS A 53 16.07 6.20 -5.55
N CYS A 54 16.25 5.15 -4.75
CA CYS A 54 15.59 4.94 -3.47
C CYS A 54 16.62 4.28 -2.57
N ASN A 55 16.98 4.93 -1.47
CA ASN A 55 17.83 4.32 -0.46
C ASN A 55 17.01 3.27 0.31
N ILE A 56 17.57 2.07 0.48
CA ILE A 56 16.93 0.95 1.15
C ILE A 56 17.93 0.41 2.18
N GLU A 57 17.67 0.67 3.45
CA GLU A 57 18.55 0.29 4.54
C GLU A 57 17.87 -0.70 5.48
N PRO A 58 18.50 -1.84 5.83
CA PRO A 58 17.91 -2.79 6.76
C PRO A 58 17.76 -2.16 8.15
N ILE A 59 16.59 -2.31 8.75
CA ILE A 59 16.36 -1.82 10.12
C ILE A 59 16.97 -2.84 11.10
N PRO A 60 17.89 -2.43 12.00
CA PRO A 60 18.44 -3.35 12.99
C PRO A 60 17.37 -3.89 13.94
N THR A 61 17.52 -5.15 14.38
CA THR A 61 16.58 -5.78 15.32
C THR A 61 16.43 -5.03 16.65
N SER A 62 17.46 -4.30 17.06
CA SER A 62 17.47 -3.47 18.27
C SER A 62 16.72 -2.14 18.10
N HIS A 63 16.38 -1.74 16.88
CA HIS A 63 15.73 -0.46 16.60
C HIS A 63 14.26 -0.48 17.02
N LYS A 64 13.78 0.61 17.63
CA LYS A 64 12.39 0.73 18.13
C LYS A 64 11.36 0.48 17.03
N MET A 65 11.62 0.94 15.80
CA MET A 65 10.68 0.74 14.69
C MET A 65 10.50 -0.71 14.28
N GLU A 66 11.50 -1.57 14.45
CA GLU A 66 11.34 -3.00 14.16
C GLU A 66 10.25 -3.62 15.02
N LYS A 67 10.26 -3.30 16.32
CA LYS A 67 9.23 -3.75 17.26
C LYS A 67 7.86 -3.18 16.90
N ILE A 68 7.78 -1.89 16.58
CA ILE A 68 6.52 -1.24 16.19
C ILE A 68 5.93 -1.89 14.94
N ILE A 69 6.74 -2.17 13.92
CA ILE A 69 6.28 -2.82 12.69
C ILE A 69 5.76 -4.23 12.98
N LYS A 70 6.48 -5.03 13.76
CA LYS A 70 6.05 -6.38 14.17
C LYS A 70 4.76 -6.37 14.97
N ASP A 71 4.64 -5.45 15.93
CA ASP A 71 3.42 -5.27 16.71
C ASP A 71 2.27 -4.80 15.82
N TYR A 72 2.51 -3.89 14.88
CA TYR A 72 1.50 -3.39 13.96
C TYR A 72 0.96 -4.47 13.03
N VAL A 73 1.83 -5.31 12.47
CA VAL A 73 1.45 -6.51 11.69
C VAL A 73 0.59 -7.45 12.54
N ARG A 74 1.04 -7.79 13.75
CA ARG A 74 0.33 -8.75 14.62
C ARG A 74 -1.04 -8.24 15.06
N LEU A 75 -1.10 -7.00 15.53
CA LEU A 75 -2.30 -6.43 16.14
C LEU A 75 -3.38 -6.10 15.10
N THR A 76 -2.98 -5.75 13.88
CA THR A 76 -3.91 -5.42 12.79
C THR A 76 -4.12 -6.53 11.78
N HIS A 77 -3.83 -7.79 12.17
CA HIS A 77 -4.27 -8.95 11.41
C HIS A 77 -5.77 -9.18 11.63
N ALA A 78 -6.57 -8.94 10.60
CA ALA A 78 -8.02 -9.13 10.62
C ALA A 78 -8.44 -10.57 10.94
N SER A 79 -9.45 -10.73 11.80
CA SER A 79 -10.00 -12.03 12.20
C SER A 79 -10.66 -12.79 11.04
N THR A 80 -11.19 -12.06 10.05
CA THR A 80 -11.80 -12.65 8.84
C THR A 80 -10.77 -13.13 7.81
N HIS A 81 -9.49 -12.76 7.93
CA HIS A 81 -8.40 -13.20 7.06
C HIS A 81 -7.60 -14.32 7.74
N ASN A 82 -8.28 -15.41 8.09
CA ASN A 82 -7.75 -16.46 8.98
C ASN A 82 -7.12 -17.66 8.23
N ASN A 83 -7.14 -17.65 6.90
CA ASN A 83 -6.55 -18.66 6.01
C ASN A 83 -5.01 -18.65 6.00
N TYR A 84 -4.38 -17.58 6.51
CA TYR A 84 -2.94 -17.51 6.72
C TYR A 84 -2.63 -16.70 7.99
N SER A 85 -1.40 -16.85 8.48
CA SER A 85 -0.76 -15.88 9.38
C SER A 85 0.41 -15.19 8.69
N LEU A 86 0.79 -14.04 9.22
CA LEU A 86 1.87 -13.21 8.69
C LEU A 86 3.07 -13.26 9.62
N GLU A 87 4.25 -13.49 9.04
CA GLU A 87 5.54 -13.47 9.73
C GLU A 87 6.43 -12.42 9.08
N VAL A 88 6.98 -11.50 9.88
CA VAL A 88 7.93 -10.49 9.40
C VAL A 88 9.32 -11.13 9.31
N LEU A 89 9.87 -11.20 8.10
CA LEU A 89 11.22 -11.73 7.83
C LEU A 89 12.28 -10.63 7.97
N GLN A 90 12.08 -9.52 7.25
CA GLN A 90 13.00 -8.40 7.20
C GLN A 90 12.23 -7.09 7.06
N THR A 91 12.82 -6.02 7.57
CA THR A 91 12.31 -4.67 7.44
C THR A 91 13.42 -3.75 6.94
N PHE A 92 13.01 -2.77 6.13
CA PHE A 92 13.90 -1.80 5.55
C PHE A 92 13.31 -0.41 5.72
N GLU A 93 14.15 0.56 6.05
CA GLU A 93 13.84 1.97 5.92
C GLU A 93 14.05 2.42 4.48
N LEU A 94 13.10 3.21 3.98
CA LEU A 94 13.09 3.73 2.63
C LEU A 94 13.31 5.24 2.64
N ALA A 95 14.18 5.72 1.76
CA ALA A 95 14.29 7.13 1.44
C ALA A 95 14.32 7.30 -0.09
N LYS A 96 13.15 7.61 -0.66
CA LYS A 96 12.99 7.83 -2.10
C LYS A 96 13.43 9.25 -2.46
N ASN A 97 14.35 9.38 -3.42
CA ASN A 97 14.87 10.68 -3.84
C ASN A 97 13.72 11.58 -4.37
N GLY A 98 13.61 12.81 -3.86
CA GLY A 98 12.62 13.80 -4.27
C GLY A 98 11.25 13.66 -3.59
N GLU A 99 10.99 12.54 -2.89
CA GLU A 99 9.69 12.30 -2.28
C GLU A 99 9.48 13.16 -1.02
N ALA A 100 10.51 13.31 -0.19
CA ALA A 100 10.46 14.19 0.98
C ALA A 100 10.32 15.67 0.61
N GLU A 101 11.01 16.11 -0.46
CA GLU A 101 10.99 17.49 -0.93
C GLU A 101 9.68 17.88 -1.62
N SER A 102 9.03 16.91 -2.28
CA SER A 102 7.75 17.14 -2.96
C SER A 102 6.53 16.87 -2.08
N PHE A 103 6.73 16.30 -0.89
CA PHE A 103 5.67 15.91 0.04
C PHE A 103 4.79 17.11 0.42
N GLN A 104 3.48 16.97 0.23
CA GLN A 104 2.47 17.95 0.61
C GLN A 104 1.81 17.51 1.91
N ASP A 105 2.13 18.21 3.00
CA ASP A 105 1.52 17.95 4.30
C ASP A 105 0.28 18.85 4.52
N TYR A 106 -0.88 18.22 4.51
CA TYR A 106 -2.18 18.82 4.85
C TYR A 106 -2.61 18.52 6.30
N GLY A 107 -1.76 17.90 7.11
CA GLY A 107 -2.07 17.45 8.48
C GLY A 107 -2.57 16.00 8.54
N THR A 108 -2.91 15.53 9.75
CA THR A 108 -3.38 14.15 10.02
C THR A 108 -2.54 13.08 9.31
N ARG A 109 -1.23 13.09 9.55
CA ARG A 109 -0.29 12.14 8.95
C ARG A 109 -0.40 10.78 9.61
N ARG A 110 -0.65 9.74 8.81
CA ARG A 110 -0.72 8.36 9.28
C ARG A 110 0.27 7.47 8.55
N LEU A 111 0.82 6.51 9.28
CA LEU A 111 1.61 5.43 8.69
C LEU A 111 0.67 4.27 8.34
N LEU A 112 0.47 4.02 7.05
CA LEU A 112 -0.55 3.08 6.54
C LEU A 112 0.04 2.02 5.61
N TRP A 113 -0.61 0.86 5.57
CA TRP A 113 -0.17 -0.29 4.77
C TRP A 113 -0.58 -0.17 3.30
N HIS A 114 0.36 -0.44 2.42
CA HIS A 114 0.13 -0.68 1.00
C HIS A 114 0.73 -2.04 0.59
N GLY A 115 -0.10 -2.93 0.06
CA GLY A 115 0.36 -4.21 -0.49
C GLY A 115 0.29 -4.21 -2.01
N SER A 116 1.24 -4.86 -2.65
CA SER A 116 1.31 -5.00 -4.10
C SER A 116 2.06 -6.27 -4.48
N ARG A 117 1.86 -6.76 -5.71
CA ARG A 117 2.53 -7.95 -6.23
C ARG A 117 4.05 -7.76 -6.23
N MET A 118 4.78 -8.86 -6.03
CA MET A 118 6.26 -8.87 -6.06
C MET A 118 6.82 -8.15 -7.30
N THR A 119 6.22 -8.38 -8.47
CA THR A 119 6.60 -7.80 -9.76
C THR A 119 6.55 -6.28 -9.81
N ASN A 120 5.72 -5.66 -8.98
CA ASN A 120 5.43 -4.23 -9.06
C ASN A 120 6.40 -3.39 -8.24
N TRP A 121 7.11 -3.99 -7.29
CA TRP A 121 7.97 -3.27 -6.34
C TRP A 121 9.14 -2.56 -7.00
N MET A 122 9.71 -3.10 -8.08
CA MET A 122 10.77 -2.40 -8.82
C MET A 122 10.25 -1.10 -9.44
N GLY A 123 9.02 -1.11 -9.98
CA GLY A 123 8.34 0.09 -10.46
C GLY A 123 8.06 1.06 -9.32
N ILE A 124 7.42 0.60 -8.24
CA ILE A 124 7.05 1.43 -7.08
C ILE A 124 8.28 2.09 -6.44
N LEU A 125 9.35 1.34 -6.16
CA LEU A 125 10.58 1.89 -5.59
C LEU A 125 11.29 2.84 -6.58
N GLY A 126 11.20 2.56 -7.88
CA GLY A 126 11.79 3.38 -8.95
C GLY A 126 11.08 4.72 -9.18
N ARG A 127 9.74 4.72 -9.21
CA ARG A 127 8.91 5.86 -9.68
C ARG A 127 7.93 6.42 -8.65
N GLY A 128 7.86 5.81 -7.46
CA GLY A 128 6.83 6.09 -6.46
C GLY A 128 5.49 5.43 -6.79
N LEU A 129 4.55 5.52 -5.85
CA LEU A 129 3.17 5.10 -6.07
C LEU A 129 2.49 6.00 -7.11
N LYS A 130 1.61 5.42 -7.93
CA LYS A 130 0.91 6.11 -9.03
C LYS A 130 -0.59 5.96 -8.89
N ILE A 131 -1.31 7.01 -9.29
CA ILE A 131 -2.75 6.95 -9.51
C ILE A 131 -2.97 6.35 -10.90
N ALA A 132 -4.00 5.52 -11.02
CA ALA A 132 -4.37 4.92 -12.29
C ALA A 132 -4.60 6.00 -13.37
N PRO A 133 -4.19 5.75 -14.62
CA PRO A 133 -4.24 6.76 -15.67
C PRO A 133 -5.69 7.14 -16.04
N PRO A 134 -5.92 8.34 -16.62
CA PRO A 134 -7.26 8.84 -16.97
C PRO A 134 -8.06 7.88 -17.86
N GLU A 135 -7.38 7.11 -18.71
CA GLU A 135 -7.97 6.19 -19.69
C GLU A 135 -8.49 4.89 -19.04
N ALA A 136 -7.99 4.50 -17.86
CA ALA A 136 -8.49 3.33 -17.15
C ALA A 136 -9.97 3.55 -16.74
N PRO A 137 -10.87 2.58 -16.83
CA PRO A 137 -12.22 2.74 -16.28
C PRO A 137 -12.19 2.97 -14.75
N CYS A 138 -13.12 3.76 -14.24
CA CYS A 138 -13.34 3.90 -12.79
C CYS A 138 -13.97 2.64 -12.17
N THR A 139 -14.64 1.81 -12.99
CA THR A 139 -15.20 0.53 -12.60
C THR A 139 -14.11 -0.38 -12.02
N GLY A 140 -14.30 -0.88 -10.80
CA GLY A 140 -13.31 -1.69 -10.08
C GLY A 140 -12.58 -0.95 -8.95
N TYR A 141 -12.71 0.38 -8.88
CA TYR A 141 -12.27 1.20 -7.74
C TYR A 141 -13.45 1.61 -6.87
N MET A 142 -13.41 1.28 -5.58
CA MET A 142 -14.54 1.52 -4.67
C MET A 142 -14.78 3.01 -4.39
N PHE A 143 -13.72 3.83 -4.41
CA PHE A 143 -13.74 5.25 -4.11
C PHE A 143 -13.05 6.08 -5.20
N GLY A 144 -13.24 5.70 -6.47
CA GLY A 144 -12.61 6.36 -7.61
C GLY A 144 -11.09 6.12 -7.70
N LYS A 145 -10.45 6.75 -8.68
CA LYS A 145 -9.01 6.55 -8.94
C LYS A 145 -8.17 7.35 -7.97
N GLY A 146 -7.51 6.67 -7.04
CA GLY A 146 -6.54 7.23 -6.11
C GLY A 146 -5.55 6.16 -5.68
N VAL A 147 -4.67 6.49 -4.73
CA VAL A 147 -3.80 5.50 -4.10
C VAL A 147 -4.45 5.02 -2.81
N TYR A 148 -4.60 3.70 -2.70
CA TYR A 148 -5.33 3.04 -1.63
C TYR A 148 -4.37 2.51 -0.56
N PHE A 149 -4.75 2.74 0.69
CA PHE A 149 -4.06 2.30 1.89
C PHE A 149 -5.05 1.69 2.88
N ALA A 150 -4.54 0.87 3.79
CA ALA A 150 -5.31 0.34 4.91
C ALA A 150 -4.55 0.52 6.23
N ASP A 151 -5.28 0.66 7.31
CA ASP A 151 -4.73 0.55 8.67
C ASP A 151 -4.69 -0.91 9.16
N CYS A 152 -5.26 -1.85 8.40
CA CYS A 152 -5.23 -3.29 8.63
C CYS A 152 -4.17 -3.99 7.78
N ALA A 153 -3.18 -4.61 8.43
CA ALA A 153 -2.07 -5.29 7.75
C ALA A 153 -2.57 -6.39 6.79
N SER A 154 -3.40 -7.33 7.27
CA SER A 154 -3.82 -8.45 6.41
C SER A 154 -4.77 -8.05 5.28
N LYS A 155 -5.45 -6.91 5.39
CA LYS A 155 -6.21 -6.35 4.26
C LYS A 155 -5.29 -5.95 3.11
N SER A 156 -4.22 -5.20 3.41
CA SER A 156 -3.23 -4.85 2.40
C SER A 156 -2.42 -6.08 1.96
N ALA A 157 -2.18 -7.04 2.84
CA ALA A 157 -1.46 -8.28 2.52
C ALA A 157 -2.12 -9.10 1.41
N ASN A 158 -3.46 -9.09 1.31
CA ASN A 158 -4.18 -9.77 0.22
C ASN A 158 -3.80 -9.26 -1.18
N TYR A 159 -3.33 -8.01 -1.31
CA TYR A 159 -2.87 -7.44 -2.59
C TYR A 159 -1.46 -7.88 -3.00
N THR A 160 -0.73 -8.58 -2.12
CA THR A 160 0.58 -9.16 -2.47
C THR A 160 0.46 -10.35 -3.42
N HIS A 161 -0.70 -11.02 -3.43
CA HIS A 161 -0.95 -12.26 -4.17
C HIS A 161 0.10 -13.36 -3.89
N ALA A 162 0.66 -13.42 -2.66
CA ALA A 162 1.50 -14.54 -2.25
C ALA A 162 0.72 -15.86 -2.37
N HIS A 163 1.40 -16.95 -2.71
CA HIS A 163 0.80 -18.27 -2.91
C HIS A 163 1.48 -19.32 -2.03
N ILE A 164 0.89 -20.51 -1.87
CA ILE A 164 1.47 -21.54 -1.00
C ILE A 164 2.85 -22.03 -1.47
N SER A 165 3.07 -22.00 -2.79
CA SER A 165 4.35 -22.35 -3.44
C SER A 165 5.34 -21.19 -3.52
N ASP A 166 4.87 -19.96 -3.31
CA ASP A 166 5.65 -18.73 -3.33
C ASP A 166 5.08 -17.77 -2.29
N ASN A 167 5.42 -18.07 -1.03
CA ASN A 167 4.72 -17.53 0.12
C ASN A 167 5.43 -16.32 0.74
N VAL A 168 6.31 -15.66 -0.01
CA VAL A 168 6.99 -14.43 0.43
C VAL A 168 6.45 -13.26 -0.37
N GLY A 169 5.97 -12.24 0.35
CA GLY A 169 5.49 -10.99 -0.23
C GLY A 169 6.23 -9.79 0.35
N LEU A 170 6.09 -8.66 -0.33
CA LEU A 170 6.54 -7.35 0.15
C LEU A 170 5.32 -6.46 0.41
N MET A 171 5.38 -5.68 1.48
CA MET A 171 4.41 -4.65 1.81
C MET A 171 5.14 -3.36 2.20
N ALA A 172 4.55 -2.21 1.92
CA ALA A 172 5.08 -0.93 2.35
C ALA A 172 4.24 -0.32 3.47
N LEU A 173 4.91 0.37 4.38
CA LEU A 173 4.33 1.39 5.23
C LEU A 173 4.64 2.75 4.65
N CYS A 174 3.59 3.52 4.39
CA CYS A 174 3.68 4.83 3.77
C CYS A 174 3.21 5.87 4.78
N GLU A 175 3.96 6.96 4.92
CA GLU A 175 3.47 8.17 5.55
C GLU A 175 2.51 8.84 4.57
N VAL A 176 1.24 8.93 4.96
CA VAL A 176 0.18 9.50 4.14
C VAL A 176 -0.38 10.72 4.86
N SER A 177 -0.27 11.89 4.23
CA SER A 177 -0.92 13.11 4.72
C SER A 177 -2.39 13.08 4.31
N LEU A 178 -3.26 12.75 5.26
CA LEU A 178 -4.70 12.64 5.00
C LEU A 178 -5.42 13.99 5.06
N GLY A 179 -4.85 14.95 5.80
CA GLY A 179 -5.48 16.23 6.12
C GLY A 179 -6.92 16.06 6.62
N GLU A 180 -7.78 16.97 6.19
CA GLU A 180 -9.22 16.85 6.40
C GLU A 180 -9.83 15.70 5.57
N ILE A 181 -10.25 14.64 6.28
CA ILE A 181 -10.77 13.40 5.72
C ILE A 181 -12.26 13.54 5.35
N ASN A 182 -12.65 13.01 4.19
CA ASN A 182 -14.05 12.78 3.79
C ASN A 182 -14.47 11.33 4.12
N PRO A 183 -15.24 11.08 5.19
CA PRO A 183 -15.69 9.72 5.51
C PRO A 183 -16.85 9.28 4.61
N LEU A 184 -16.74 8.09 4.03
CA LEU A 184 -17.78 7.46 3.21
C LEU A 184 -18.14 6.08 3.77
N LEU A 185 -19.44 5.85 3.98
CA LEU A 185 -19.95 4.56 4.49
C LEU A 185 -20.19 3.53 3.39
N HIS A 186 -20.32 3.98 2.15
CA HIS A 186 -20.66 3.19 0.97
C HIS A 186 -19.73 3.56 -0.18
N ALA A 187 -19.55 2.62 -1.12
CA ALA A 187 -18.79 2.85 -2.33
C ALA A 187 -19.31 4.07 -3.10
N ASP A 188 -18.38 4.88 -3.62
CA ASP A 188 -18.67 6.04 -4.45
C ASP A 188 -17.58 6.18 -5.51
N SER A 189 -17.92 5.83 -6.75
CA SER A 189 -17.00 5.88 -7.88
C SER A 189 -16.52 7.30 -8.22
N ASN A 190 -17.20 8.34 -7.71
CA ASN A 190 -16.88 9.75 -7.90
C ASN A 190 -16.20 10.38 -6.69
N ALA A 191 -15.76 9.59 -5.70
CA ALA A 191 -15.17 10.09 -4.46
C ALA A 191 -13.85 10.89 -4.66
N ASN A 192 -13.24 10.79 -5.84
CA ASN A 192 -12.11 11.65 -6.24
C ASN A 192 -12.51 13.13 -6.42
N ASN A 193 -13.80 13.43 -6.59
CA ASN A 193 -14.33 14.79 -6.55
C ASN A 193 -14.52 15.21 -5.08
N LEU A 194 -13.40 15.49 -4.41
CA LEU A 194 -13.40 15.83 -2.99
C LEU A 194 -14.26 17.07 -2.70
N PRO A 195 -15.09 17.04 -1.64
CA PRO A 195 -15.77 18.24 -1.15
C PRO A 195 -14.75 19.33 -0.79
N LYS A 196 -15.19 20.59 -0.89
CA LYS A 196 -14.32 21.75 -0.59
C LYS A 196 -13.70 21.61 0.81
N GLY A 197 -12.37 21.72 0.87
CA GLY A 197 -11.60 21.63 2.11
C GLY A 197 -11.26 20.22 2.57
N LYS A 198 -11.64 19.17 1.81
CA LYS A 198 -11.21 17.79 2.04
C LYS A 198 -9.98 17.45 1.19
N HIS A 199 -9.13 16.57 1.70
CA HIS A 199 -7.85 16.20 1.06
C HIS A 199 -7.72 14.69 0.81
N SER A 200 -8.54 13.88 1.47
CA SER A 200 -8.54 12.43 1.32
C SER A 200 -9.93 11.86 1.57
N VAL A 201 -10.12 10.60 1.20
CA VAL A 201 -11.31 9.82 1.54
C VAL A 201 -10.94 8.74 2.56
N GLN A 202 -11.86 8.48 3.49
CA GLN A 202 -11.85 7.27 4.31
C GLN A 202 -13.10 6.45 3.99
N GLY A 203 -12.91 5.29 3.38
CA GLY A 203 -13.93 4.25 3.39
C GLY A 203 -14.03 3.70 4.80
N VAL A 204 -15.15 3.96 5.49
CA VAL A 204 -15.30 3.61 6.91
C VAL A 204 -15.65 2.14 7.05
N GLY A 205 -14.81 1.40 7.78
CA GLY A 205 -15.02 -0.02 8.07
C GLY A 205 -15.77 -0.26 9.37
N SER A 206 -16.48 -1.40 9.45
CA SER A 206 -17.11 -1.89 10.67
C SER A 206 -16.12 -2.39 11.73
N ASN A 207 -14.86 -2.62 11.35
CA ASN A 207 -13.77 -2.95 12.24
C ASN A 207 -12.59 -1.99 12.05
N VAL A 208 -12.03 -1.51 13.14
CA VAL A 208 -10.95 -0.51 13.17
C VAL A 208 -9.88 -0.88 14.20
N PRO A 209 -8.63 -0.42 14.07
CA PRO A 209 -7.64 -0.58 15.12
C PRO A 209 -8.01 0.26 16.35
N ASP A 210 -7.94 -0.33 17.55
CA ASP A 210 -8.21 0.36 18.81
C ASP A 210 -7.30 1.60 18.99
N LYS A 211 -7.92 2.77 19.05
CA LYS A 211 -7.26 4.08 19.17
C LYS A 211 -6.48 4.24 20.47
N SER A 212 -6.82 3.50 21.52
CA SER A 212 -6.17 3.60 22.84
C SER A 212 -4.68 3.20 22.81
N THR A 213 -4.28 2.44 21.79
CA THR A 213 -2.91 1.89 21.65
C THR A 213 -2.13 2.50 20.49
N TRP A 214 -2.70 3.50 19.81
CA TRP A 214 -2.02 4.19 18.72
C TRP A 214 -0.73 4.84 19.20
N ILE A 215 0.28 4.82 18.34
CA ILE A 215 1.61 5.33 18.63
C ILE A 215 1.84 6.58 17.78
N THR A 216 2.38 7.64 18.37
CA THR A 216 2.87 8.80 17.61
C THR A 216 4.39 8.73 17.56
N LEU A 217 4.96 8.82 16.36
CA LEU A 217 6.41 8.86 16.14
C LEU A 217 6.97 10.25 16.47
N ASP A 218 8.28 10.34 16.61
CA ASP A 218 8.96 11.58 17.02
C ASP A 218 8.79 12.73 15.99
N ASP A 219 8.52 12.39 14.73
CA ASP A 219 8.22 13.31 13.64
C ASP A 219 6.72 13.67 13.51
N GLY A 220 5.89 13.21 14.44
CA GLY A 220 4.45 13.47 14.51
C GLY A 220 3.57 12.53 13.68
N VAL A 221 4.14 11.56 12.96
CA VAL A 221 3.35 10.57 12.20
C VAL A 221 2.65 9.60 13.17
N VAL A 222 1.35 9.39 12.97
CA VAL A 222 0.56 8.46 13.79
C VAL A 222 0.56 7.06 13.17
N VAL A 223 0.97 6.06 13.94
CA VAL A 223 0.84 4.64 13.62
C VAL A 223 -0.44 4.11 14.28
N PRO A 224 -1.48 3.72 13.52
CA PRO A 224 -2.71 3.17 14.08
C PRO A 224 -2.52 1.70 14.48
N CYS A 225 -1.50 1.47 15.31
CA CYS A 225 -1.11 0.18 15.84
C CYS A 225 -2.04 -0.18 17.01
N GLY A 226 -3.06 -0.98 16.74
CA GLY A 226 -3.99 -1.43 17.77
C GLY A 226 -4.68 -2.71 17.37
N LYS A 227 -5.23 -3.44 18.34
CA LYS A 227 -6.00 -4.64 18.04
C LYS A 227 -7.25 -4.24 17.25
N MET A 228 -7.64 -5.05 16.26
CA MET A 228 -8.89 -4.85 15.55
C MET A 228 -10.09 -5.01 16.51
N VAL A 229 -10.94 -4.00 16.56
CA VAL A 229 -12.19 -3.94 17.35
C VAL A 229 -13.34 -3.48 16.45
N GLU A 230 -14.57 -3.79 16.85
CA GLU A 230 -15.77 -3.29 16.18
C GLU A 230 -15.85 -1.76 16.33
N SER A 231 -16.24 -1.08 15.25
CA SER A 231 -16.42 0.37 15.24
C SER A 231 -17.81 0.75 15.75
N ASP A 232 -17.96 1.94 16.32
CA ASP A 232 -19.28 2.49 16.69
C ASP A 232 -20.13 2.91 15.47
N VAL A 233 -19.61 2.77 14.25
CA VAL A 233 -20.25 3.22 13.02
C VAL A 233 -21.25 2.17 12.53
N LYS A 234 -22.52 2.56 12.50
CA LYS A 234 -23.60 1.73 11.94
C LYS A 234 -23.63 1.85 10.42
N ASN A 235 -24.05 0.77 9.76
CA ASN A 235 -24.27 0.70 8.30
C ASN A 235 -23.02 0.91 7.43
N ALA A 236 -21.81 0.70 7.96
CA ALA A 236 -20.60 0.64 7.14
C ALA A 236 -20.68 -0.54 6.17
N SER A 237 -20.50 -0.32 4.87
CA SER A 237 -20.47 -1.42 3.87
C SER A 237 -19.13 -2.13 3.80
N LEU A 238 -18.09 -1.57 4.42
CA LEU A 238 -16.76 -2.15 4.48
C LEU A 238 -16.54 -2.88 5.79
N TYR A 239 -15.83 -4.01 5.75
CA TYR A 239 -15.38 -4.69 6.97
C TYR A 239 -14.26 -3.94 7.68
N TYR A 240 -13.36 -3.30 6.94
CA TYR A 240 -12.17 -2.61 7.44
C TYR A 240 -11.96 -1.31 6.69
N ASN A 241 -11.31 -0.33 7.33
CA ASN A 241 -11.07 0.98 6.72
C ASN A 241 -10.30 0.88 5.39
N GLU A 242 -10.51 1.89 4.54
CA GLU A 242 -9.62 2.26 3.44
C GLU A 242 -9.33 3.75 3.54
N PHE A 243 -8.11 4.12 3.19
CA PHE A 243 -7.70 5.51 3.06
C PHE A 243 -7.24 5.75 1.64
N ILE A 244 -7.79 6.78 1.00
CA ILE A 244 -7.53 7.09 -0.40
C ILE A 244 -7.08 8.53 -0.48
N VAL A 245 -5.94 8.75 -1.14
CA VAL A 245 -5.46 10.07 -1.53
C VAL A 245 -5.47 10.18 -3.05
N TYR A 246 -5.74 11.39 -3.53
CA TYR A 246 -5.90 11.70 -4.95
C TYR A 246 -4.76 12.58 -5.50
N ASP A 247 -3.72 12.80 -4.69
CA ASP A 247 -2.45 13.41 -5.07
C ASP A 247 -1.30 12.53 -4.54
N VAL A 248 -0.42 12.11 -5.44
CA VAL A 248 0.74 11.28 -5.07
C VAL A 248 1.72 12.01 -4.16
N ARG A 249 1.69 13.35 -4.14
CA ARG A 249 2.53 14.15 -3.25
C ARG A 249 2.09 14.08 -1.78
N GLN A 250 0.91 13.53 -1.48
CA GLN A 250 0.47 13.26 -0.10
C GLN A 250 1.12 12.00 0.49
N ILE A 251 2.00 11.33 -0.26
CA ILE A 251 2.52 10.00 0.08
C ILE A 251 4.04 10.07 0.17
N ARG A 252 4.58 9.43 1.19
CA ARG A 252 6.00 9.14 1.32
C ARG A 252 6.21 7.69 1.74
N LEU A 253 7.00 6.94 0.97
CA LEU A 253 7.43 5.59 1.32
C LEU A 253 8.39 5.69 2.52
N ARG A 254 8.07 4.97 3.61
CA ARG A 254 8.86 5.00 4.85
C ARG A 254 9.54 3.68 5.14
N TYR A 255 8.81 2.58 5.01
CA TYR A 255 9.34 1.27 5.32
C TYR A 255 8.89 0.21 4.31
N LEU A 256 9.76 -0.72 3.99
CA LEU A 256 9.46 -1.95 3.25
C LEU A 256 9.55 -3.13 4.20
N VAL A 257 8.55 -4.01 4.16
CA VAL A 257 8.45 -5.17 5.05
C VAL A 257 8.37 -6.41 4.18
N GLN A 258 9.35 -7.29 4.33
CA GLN A 258 9.33 -8.62 3.74
C GLN A 258 8.58 -9.57 4.68
N MET A 259 7.56 -10.22 4.15
CA MET A 259 6.63 -11.00 4.94
C MET A 259 6.48 -12.40 4.36
N LYS A 260 6.43 -13.40 5.25
CA LYS A 260 6.07 -14.76 4.91
C LYS A 260 4.62 -15.03 5.28
N PHE A 261 3.91 -15.65 4.33
CA PHE A 261 2.52 -16.07 4.45
C PHE A 261 2.49 -17.54 4.87
N ASN A 262 2.10 -17.77 6.11
CA ASN A 262 1.98 -19.12 6.66
C ASN A 262 0.53 -19.58 6.49
N TYR A 263 0.23 -20.16 5.32
CA TYR A 263 -1.08 -20.70 4.97
C TYR A 263 -1.46 -21.88 5.88
N LYS A 264 -2.72 -21.89 6.34
CA LYS A 264 -3.26 -22.98 7.16
C LYS A 264 -3.91 -24.03 6.24
N TYR A 265 -3.71 -25.29 6.61
CA TYR A 265 -4.35 -26.45 6.00
C TYR A 265 -5.54 -26.91 6.84
#